data_AF-A0ABD0MVS7-F1
#
_entry.id   AF-A0ABD0MVS7-F1
#
_cell.length_a   1.000
_cell.length_b   1.000
_cell.length_c   1.000
_cell.angle_alpha   90.00
_cell.angle_beta   90.00
_cell.angle_gamma   90.00
#
_symmetry.space_group_name_H-M   'P 1'
#
loop_
_entity.id
_entity.type
_entity.pdbx_description
1 polymer ?
#
loop_
_entity_poly.entity_id
_entity_poly.type
_entity_poly.pdbx_seq_one_letter_code
_entity_poly.pdbx_strand_id
1 'polypeptide(L)'
;MYKEAVCDTLKAKRTDEMAQSLYNRAKAICQANGSDGQSSSPRRKQKRMKEFVVESTCGAVGTDLGSSDNLKRHLYFPSVGRMISVLSQRFSSVGDSILKGVQACHPSSVTFLSQDLLNEVALHYNIELRAEKIYVAKHYLAKKNEEGSIPDILSVYRQLDCDMFPSLKKLFQIVLILPVSSCTCERSFSALRRLHTWLRRTMGQERLHNLAVLSIEKESVNSIEPGRVIDRFATL
;
A
#
# COMPACT_ATOMS: atom_id res chain seq x y z
N MET A 1 -8.44 16.72 -7.59
CA MET A 1 -7.36 17.59 -8.12
C MET A 1 -6.00 16.90 -8.21
N TYR A 2 -5.38 16.39 -7.12
CA TYR A 2 -4.03 15.77 -7.20
C TYR A 2 -3.97 14.48 -8.04
N LYS A 3 -5.00 13.64 -7.96
CA LYS A 3 -5.12 12.40 -8.75
C LYS A 3 -5.05 12.65 -10.26
N GLU A 4 -5.79 13.64 -10.75
CA GLU A 4 -5.88 13.97 -12.17
C GLU A 4 -4.54 14.44 -12.70
N ALA A 5 -3.88 15.36 -11.98
CA ALA A 5 -2.53 15.82 -12.31
C ALA A 5 -1.53 14.65 -12.42
N VAL A 6 -1.53 13.71 -11.47
CA VAL A 6 -0.65 12.53 -11.52
C VAL A 6 -1.00 11.61 -12.69
N CYS A 7 -2.28 11.33 -12.92
CA CYS A 7 -2.71 10.52 -14.05
C CYS A 7 -2.33 11.19 -15.39
N ASP A 8 -2.45 12.49 -15.48
CA ASP A 8 -2.16 13.25 -16.69
C ASP A 8 -0.67 13.37 -16.94
N THR A 9 0.15 13.49 -15.89
CA THR A 9 1.62 13.37 -16.04
C THR A 9 2.05 11.97 -16.47
N LEU A 10 1.39 10.91 -15.99
CA LEU A 10 1.68 9.53 -16.42
C LEU A 10 1.23 9.28 -17.86
N LYS A 11 0.10 9.86 -18.29
CA LYS A 11 -0.34 9.84 -19.69
C LYS A 11 0.60 10.64 -20.58
N ALA A 12 1.05 11.82 -20.15
CA ALA A 12 2.01 12.64 -20.88
C ALA A 12 3.38 11.96 -21.01
N LYS A 13 3.75 11.13 -20.03
CA LYS A 13 4.96 10.30 -20.10
C LYS A 13 4.80 9.08 -20.99
N ARG A 14 3.60 8.71 -21.42
CA ARG A 14 3.34 7.62 -22.39
C ARG A 14 3.69 8.08 -23.81
N THR A 15 4.90 8.60 -24.01
CA THR A 15 5.43 9.04 -25.30
C THR A 15 6.62 8.18 -25.71
N ASP A 16 6.82 8.12 -27.02
CA ASP A 16 7.88 7.36 -27.65
C ASP A 16 9.26 7.91 -27.28
N GLU A 17 9.37 9.23 -27.15
CA GLU A 17 10.57 9.96 -26.75
C GLU A 17 11.01 9.60 -25.32
N MET A 18 10.05 9.52 -24.39
CA MET A 18 10.35 9.11 -23.01
C MET A 18 10.77 7.65 -22.92
N ALA A 19 10.17 6.77 -23.73
CA ALA A 19 10.56 5.37 -23.81
C ALA A 19 11.99 5.21 -24.35
N GLN A 20 12.36 5.97 -25.39
CA GLN A 20 13.71 5.99 -25.95
C GLN A 20 14.74 6.59 -24.98
N SER A 21 14.40 7.69 -24.29
CA SER A 21 15.24 8.29 -23.26
C SER A 21 15.54 7.31 -22.11
N LEU A 22 14.51 6.59 -21.64
CA LEU A 22 14.65 5.53 -20.64
C LEU A 22 15.55 4.37 -21.13
N TYR A 23 15.37 3.94 -22.38
CA TYR A 23 16.20 2.91 -22.99
C TYR A 23 17.68 3.33 -23.05
N ASN A 24 17.94 4.55 -23.51
CA ASN A 24 19.29 5.10 -23.61
C ASN A 24 19.95 5.22 -22.23
N ARG A 25 19.21 5.68 -21.22
CA ARG A 25 19.68 5.74 -19.84
C ARG A 25 19.98 4.35 -19.28
N ALA A 26 19.12 3.37 -19.53
CA ALA A 26 19.35 1.99 -19.11
C ALA A 26 20.61 1.40 -19.79
N LYS A 27 20.78 1.64 -21.09
CA LYS A 27 21.97 1.21 -21.85
C LYS A 27 23.25 1.86 -21.30
N ALA A 28 23.23 3.15 -20.99
CA ALA A 28 24.37 3.85 -20.38
C ALA A 28 24.75 3.28 -19.01
N ILE A 29 23.76 2.92 -18.17
CA ILE A 29 24.01 2.27 -16.87
C ILE A 29 24.59 0.86 -17.06
N CYS A 30 24.12 0.09 -18.03
CA CYS A 30 24.69 -1.23 -18.33
C CYS A 30 26.15 -1.13 -18.80
N GLN A 31 26.44 -0.16 -19.66
CA GLN A 31 27.79 0.13 -20.16
C GLN A 31 28.73 0.56 -19.02
N ALA A 32 28.27 1.44 -18.12
CA ALA A 32 29.04 1.89 -16.97
C ALA A 32 29.39 0.75 -15.98
N ASN A 33 28.57 -0.29 -15.92
CA ASN A 33 28.76 -1.44 -15.04
C ASN A 33 29.42 -2.65 -15.74
N GLY A 34 30.04 -2.46 -16.91
CA GLY A 34 30.80 -3.49 -17.63
C GLY A 34 29.96 -4.64 -18.17
N SER A 35 28.63 -4.50 -18.20
CA SER A 35 27.72 -5.46 -18.82
C SER A 35 27.49 -5.03 -20.26
N ASP A 36 28.46 -5.35 -21.12
CA ASP A 36 28.29 -5.17 -22.56
C ASP A 36 27.07 -6.00 -22.99
N GLY A 37 26.18 -5.42 -23.78
CA GLY A 37 24.80 -5.89 -24.02
C GLY A 37 24.72 -7.25 -24.73
N GLN A 38 25.15 -8.31 -24.06
CA GLN A 38 24.98 -9.67 -24.51
C GLN A 38 23.51 -10.01 -24.34
N SER A 39 22.82 -10.12 -25.48
CA SER A 39 21.59 -10.90 -25.56
C SER A 39 21.89 -12.26 -24.95
N SER A 40 21.43 -12.48 -23.72
CA SER A 40 21.60 -13.78 -23.08
C SER A 40 20.90 -14.78 -24.00
N SER A 41 21.67 -15.67 -24.64
CA SER A 41 21.10 -16.78 -25.40
C SER A 41 20.03 -17.45 -24.53
N PRO A 42 18.84 -17.77 -25.07
CA PRO A 42 17.76 -18.33 -24.29
C PRO A 42 18.31 -19.51 -23.50
N ARG A 43 18.20 -19.45 -22.17
CA ARG A 43 18.69 -20.51 -21.28
C ARG A 43 18.12 -21.83 -21.77
N ARG A 44 18.99 -22.72 -22.27
CA ARG A 44 18.59 -24.03 -22.78
C ARG A 44 18.03 -24.81 -21.60
N LYS A 45 16.70 -24.95 -21.53
CA LYS A 45 16.02 -25.72 -20.47
C LYS A 45 16.56 -27.15 -20.50
N GLN A 46 17.03 -27.64 -19.36
CA GLN A 46 17.42 -29.04 -19.21
C GLN A 46 16.11 -29.87 -19.31
N LYS A 47 15.94 -30.65 -20.39
CA LYS A 47 14.77 -31.50 -20.60
C LYS A 47 14.75 -32.63 -19.56
N ARG A 48 14.18 -32.38 -18.38
CA ARG A 48 14.05 -33.36 -17.29
C ARG A 48 12.63 -33.88 -17.03
N MET A 49 11.61 -33.40 -17.73
CA MET A 49 10.22 -33.87 -17.58
C MET A 49 9.61 -34.13 -18.96
N LYS A 50 9.84 -35.33 -19.52
CA LYS A 50 9.20 -35.74 -20.79
C LYS A 50 7.79 -36.32 -20.59
N GLU A 51 7.43 -36.74 -19.38
CA GLU A 51 6.19 -37.47 -19.07
C GLU A 51 5.13 -36.65 -18.32
N PHE A 52 5.39 -35.38 -18.03
CA PHE A 52 4.44 -34.52 -17.30
C PHE A 52 3.80 -33.50 -18.26
N VAL A 53 2.48 -33.34 -18.18
CA VAL A 53 1.74 -32.28 -18.86
C VAL A 53 2.01 -30.97 -18.12
N VAL A 54 2.73 -30.06 -18.76
CA VAL A 54 3.01 -28.72 -18.21
C VAL A 54 1.89 -27.78 -18.65
N GLU A 55 0.95 -27.50 -17.76
CA GLU A 55 -0.21 -26.64 -18.05
C GLU A 55 0.15 -25.15 -18.15
N SER A 56 1.22 -24.71 -17.50
CA SER A 56 1.78 -23.36 -17.72
C SER A 56 3.28 -23.31 -17.44
N THR A 57 4.03 -22.57 -18.25
CA THR A 57 5.45 -22.33 -18.00
C THR A 57 5.64 -21.00 -17.26
N CYS A 58 5.88 -21.04 -15.96
CA CYS A 58 6.47 -19.91 -15.21
C CYS A 58 7.98 -19.83 -15.52
N GLY A 59 8.34 -19.35 -16.70
CA GLY A 59 9.73 -19.17 -17.08
C GLY A 59 9.83 -18.21 -18.25
N ALA A 60 10.74 -17.23 -18.11
CA ALA A 60 10.99 -16.14 -19.05
C ALA A 60 10.69 -16.53 -20.50
N VAL A 61 9.53 -16.08 -20.99
CA VAL A 61 9.35 -15.90 -22.43
C VAL A 61 10.50 -15.00 -22.85
N GLY A 62 11.27 -15.43 -23.86
CA GLY A 62 12.32 -14.62 -24.45
C GLY A 62 11.69 -13.40 -25.13
N THR A 63 11.22 -12.43 -24.36
CA THR A 63 11.02 -11.09 -24.86
C THR A 63 12.41 -10.51 -25.04
N ASP A 64 12.88 -10.52 -26.28
CA ASP A 64 14.12 -9.84 -26.66
C ASP A 64 13.95 -8.33 -26.40
N LEU A 65 14.37 -7.91 -25.21
CA LEU A 65 14.37 -6.53 -24.75
C LEU A 65 15.58 -5.74 -25.31
N GLY A 66 16.39 -6.37 -26.18
CA GLY A 66 17.57 -5.75 -26.79
C GLY A 66 17.24 -4.66 -27.81
N SER A 67 15.99 -4.58 -28.26
CA SER A 67 15.51 -3.48 -29.10
C SER A 67 14.64 -2.50 -28.31
N SER A 68 14.86 -1.21 -28.55
CA SER A 68 14.09 -0.11 -27.97
C SER A 68 12.58 -0.29 -28.17
N ASP A 69 12.15 -0.82 -29.33
CA ASP A 69 10.74 -1.03 -29.64
C ASP A 69 10.11 -2.18 -28.86
N ASN A 70 10.87 -3.24 -28.59
CA ASN A 70 10.39 -4.37 -27.82
C ASN A 70 10.29 -4.03 -26.32
N LEU A 71 11.26 -3.29 -25.77
CA LEU A 71 11.19 -2.77 -24.41
C LEU A 71 9.97 -1.86 -24.23
N LYS A 72 9.74 -0.98 -25.20
CA LYS A 72 8.61 -0.07 -25.23
C LYS A 72 7.27 -0.81 -25.20
N ARG A 73 7.09 -1.78 -26.10
CA ARG A 73 5.82 -2.53 -26.26
C ARG A 73 5.54 -3.51 -25.12
N HIS A 74 6.55 -4.21 -24.62
CA HIS A 74 6.35 -5.32 -23.67
C HIS A 74 6.56 -4.94 -22.21
N LEU A 75 7.35 -3.90 -21.91
CA LEU A 75 7.62 -3.49 -20.54
C LEU A 75 7.03 -2.11 -20.24
N TYR A 76 7.40 -1.10 -21.02
CA TYR A 76 7.11 0.29 -20.68
C TYR A 76 5.61 0.61 -20.74
N PHE A 77 4.97 0.43 -21.89
CA PHE A 77 3.54 0.74 -22.03
C PHE A 77 2.64 -0.13 -21.16
N PRO A 78 2.86 -1.45 -21.00
CA PRO A 78 2.07 -2.25 -20.08
C PRO A 78 2.24 -1.81 -18.62
N SER A 79 3.45 -1.41 -18.21
CA SER A 79 3.71 -0.93 -16.85
C SER A 79 3.02 0.40 -16.58
N VAL A 80 3.20 1.39 -17.46
CA VAL A 80 2.53 2.70 -17.32
C VAL A 80 1.02 2.56 -17.41
N GLY A 81 0.53 1.74 -18.35
CA GLY A 81 -0.91 1.44 -18.48
C GLY A 81 -1.48 0.77 -17.23
N ARG A 82 -0.77 -0.19 -16.64
CA ARG A 82 -1.18 -0.82 -15.38
C ARG A 82 -1.13 0.16 -14.21
N MET A 83 -0.13 1.02 -14.11
CA MET A 83 -0.07 2.06 -13.07
C MET A 83 -1.26 3.01 -13.16
N ILE A 84 -1.57 3.50 -14.36
CA ILE A 84 -2.74 4.36 -14.60
C ILE A 84 -4.03 3.62 -14.24
N SER A 85 -4.19 2.39 -14.74
CA SER A 85 -5.38 1.57 -14.47
C SER A 85 -5.59 1.33 -12.97
N VAL A 86 -4.54 0.97 -12.24
CA VAL A 86 -4.61 0.74 -10.79
C VAL A 86 -4.91 2.03 -10.04
N LEU A 87 -4.32 3.16 -10.43
CA LEU A 87 -4.62 4.47 -9.83
C LEU A 87 -6.07 4.88 -10.11
N SER A 88 -6.55 4.69 -11.34
CA SER A 88 -7.94 4.97 -11.71
C SER A 88 -8.92 4.08 -10.94
N GLN A 89 -8.61 2.79 -10.78
CA GLN A 89 -9.43 1.83 -10.04
C GLN A 89 -9.43 2.11 -8.53
N ARG A 90 -8.26 2.39 -7.93
CA ARG A 90 -8.14 2.66 -6.49
C ARG A 90 -8.88 3.92 -6.05
N PHE A 91 -8.83 4.96 -6.87
CA PHE A 91 -9.54 6.22 -6.60
C PHE A 91 -10.83 6.32 -7.43
N SER A 92 -11.54 5.21 -7.61
CA SER A 92 -12.88 5.21 -8.23
C SER A 92 -13.87 6.07 -7.42
N SER A 93 -15.13 6.16 -7.86
CA SER A 93 -16.18 6.92 -7.18
C SER A 93 -16.26 6.64 -5.68
N VAL A 94 -16.12 5.37 -5.29
CA VAL A 94 -16.14 4.93 -3.87
C VAL A 94 -14.89 5.35 -3.12
N GLY A 95 -13.71 5.24 -3.73
CA GLY A 95 -12.45 5.66 -3.08
C GLY A 95 -12.39 7.18 -2.89
N ASP A 96 -12.95 7.94 -3.83
CA ASP A 96 -13.03 9.40 -3.75
C ASP A 96 -14.03 9.86 -2.68
N SER A 97 -15.19 9.21 -2.56
CA SER A 97 -16.16 9.53 -1.49
C SER A 97 -15.59 9.23 -0.10
N ILE A 98 -14.93 8.08 0.07
CA ILE A 98 -14.27 7.74 1.34
C ILE A 98 -13.16 8.72 1.68
N LEU A 99 -12.30 9.08 0.71
CA LEU A 99 -11.19 9.99 0.95
C LEU A 99 -11.67 11.40 1.32
N LYS A 100 -12.74 11.89 0.68
CA LYS A 100 -13.39 13.15 1.05
C LYS A 100 -14.03 13.09 2.44
N GLY A 101 -14.61 11.96 2.83
CA GLY A 101 -15.11 11.76 4.18
C GLY A 101 -14.00 11.69 5.24
N VAL A 102 -12.86 11.05 4.93
CA VAL A 102 -11.66 11.10 5.78
C VAL A 102 -11.15 12.54 5.93
N GLN A 103 -11.15 13.32 4.85
CA GLN A 103 -10.81 14.74 4.91
C GLN A 103 -11.79 15.52 5.81
N ALA A 104 -13.09 15.22 5.75
CA ALA A 104 -14.11 15.85 6.60
C ALA A 104 -13.96 15.51 8.10
N CYS A 105 -13.21 14.47 8.46
CA CYS A 105 -12.85 14.17 9.85
C CYS A 105 -11.69 15.03 10.38
N HIS A 106 -10.95 15.72 9.52
CA HIS A 106 -9.82 16.54 9.94
C HIS A 106 -10.27 17.91 10.47
N PRO A 107 -9.85 18.34 11.68
CA PRO A 107 -10.31 19.59 12.30
C PRO A 107 -9.93 20.84 11.51
N SER A 108 -8.80 20.84 10.80
CA SER A 108 -8.40 21.95 9.92
C SER A 108 -9.09 21.95 8.54
N SER A 109 -9.97 21.00 8.25
CA SER A 109 -10.67 20.95 6.97
C SER A 109 -11.82 21.97 6.93
N VAL A 110 -11.99 22.63 5.78
CA VAL A 110 -13.14 23.52 5.52
C VAL A 110 -14.48 22.77 5.55
N THR A 111 -14.46 21.45 5.32
CA THR A 111 -15.65 20.57 5.31
C THR A 111 -15.81 19.76 6.60
N PHE A 112 -15.22 20.23 7.71
CA PHE A 112 -15.23 19.51 8.99
C PHE A 112 -16.64 19.13 9.45
N LEU A 113 -16.82 17.83 9.72
CA LEU A 113 -18.10 17.20 10.10
C LEU A 113 -19.28 17.53 9.16
N SER A 114 -19.02 17.59 7.85
CA SER A 114 -20.09 17.67 6.86
C SER A 114 -20.91 16.38 6.81
N GLN A 115 -22.23 16.51 6.89
CA GLN A 115 -23.15 15.38 6.94
C GLN A 115 -23.05 14.49 5.70
N ASP A 116 -23.02 15.09 4.52
CA ASP A 116 -23.02 14.35 3.26
C ASP A 116 -21.75 13.49 3.10
N LEU A 117 -20.58 14.05 3.42
CA LEU A 117 -19.31 13.34 3.29
C LEU A 117 -19.12 12.25 4.35
N LEU A 118 -19.64 12.46 5.57
CA LEU A 118 -19.59 11.45 6.62
C LEU A 118 -20.55 10.29 6.33
N ASN A 119 -21.72 10.57 5.75
CA ASN A 119 -22.70 9.55 5.40
C ASN A 119 -22.16 8.58 4.34
N GLU A 120 -21.40 9.06 3.35
CA GLU A 120 -20.73 8.21 2.36
C GLU A 120 -19.79 7.18 3.01
N VAL A 121 -18.97 7.62 3.98
CA VAL A 121 -18.08 6.71 4.72
C VAL A 121 -18.89 5.77 5.62
N ALA A 122 -19.91 6.29 6.28
CA ALA A 122 -20.73 5.53 7.21
C ALA A 122 -21.50 4.40 6.49
N LEU A 123 -22.06 4.68 5.32
CA LEU A 123 -22.69 3.67 4.45
C LEU A 123 -21.69 2.58 4.06
N HIS A 124 -20.47 2.95 3.67
CA HIS A 124 -19.43 1.98 3.31
C HIS A 124 -19.07 1.02 4.46
N TYR A 125 -19.09 1.50 5.71
CA TYR A 125 -18.77 0.70 6.91
C TYR A 125 -20.00 0.19 7.67
N ASN A 126 -21.21 0.32 7.11
CA ASN A 126 -22.48 -0.05 7.75
C ASN A 126 -22.68 0.59 9.14
N ILE A 127 -22.34 1.87 9.27
CA ILE A 127 -22.56 2.67 10.49
C ILE A 127 -23.78 3.56 10.27
N GLU A 128 -24.75 3.47 11.17
CA GLU A 128 -25.89 4.38 11.18
C GLU A 128 -25.48 5.71 11.85
N LEU A 129 -25.34 6.75 11.04
CA LEU A 129 -25.15 8.12 11.49
C LEU A 129 -26.47 8.88 11.46
N ARG A 130 -26.74 9.60 12.54
CA ARG A 130 -27.89 10.50 12.68
C ARG A 130 -27.44 11.94 12.55
N ALA A 131 -28.13 12.72 11.73
CA ALA A 131 -27.80 14.11 11.43
C ALA A 131 -27.73 14.97 12.71
N GLU A 132 -28.63 14.71 13.65
CA GLU A 132 -28.72 15.42 14.93
C GLU A 132 -27.47 15.19 15.78
N LYS A 133 -26.95 13.96 15.79
CA LYS A 133 -25.72 13.63 16.54
C LYS A 133 -24.50 14.30 15.95
N ILE A 134 -24.43 14.43 14.62
CA ILE A 134 -23.34 15.15 13.94
C ILE A 134 -23.40 16.65 14.29
N TYR A 135 -24.59 17.24 14.26
CA TYR A 135 -24.80 18.64 14.62
C TYR A 135 -24.37 18.95 16.05
N VAL A 136 -24.80 18.13 17.02
CA VAL A 136 -24.42 18.29 18.43
C VAL A 136 -22.92 18.10 18.61
N ALA A 137 -22.32 17.09 17.97
CA ALA A 137 -20.87 16.86 18.03
C ALA A 137 -20.07 18.04 17.46
N LYS A 138 -20.53 18.67 16.37
CA LYS A 138 -19.90 19.84 15.77
C LYS A 138 -19.87 21.03 16.73
N HIS A 139 -20.99 21.33 17.38
CA HIS A 139 -21.06 22.40 18.39
C HIS A 139 -20.24 22.08 19.65
N TYR A 140 -20.26 20.83 20.11
CA TYR A 140 -19.46 20.37 21.24
C TYR A 140 -17.95 20.56 20.99
N LEU A 141 -17.46 20.15 19.81
CA LEU A 141 -16.05 20.30 19.44
C LEU A 141 -15.66 21.76 19.16
N ALA A 142 -16.57 22.57 18.61
CA ALA A 142 -16.34 24.00 18.43
C ALA A 142 -16.11 24.71 19.79
N LYS A 143 -16.95 24.41 20.78
CA LYS A 143 -16.79 24.94 22.14
C LYS A 143 -15.48 24.49 22.79
N LYS A 144 -15.07 23.23 22.61
CA LYS A 144 -13.79 22.72 23.12
C LYS A 144 -12.57 23.31 22.41
N ASN A 145 -12.70 23.63 21.12
CA ASN A 145 -11.65 24.31 20.35
C ASN A 145 -11.35 25.72 20.88
N GLU A 146 -12.35 26.41 21.43
CA GLU A 146 -12.17 27.72 22.08
C GLU A 146 -11.40 27.61 23.40
N GLU A 147 -11.53 26.48 24.11
CA GLU A 147 -10.80 26.17 25.36
C GLU A 147 -9.38 25.64 25.10
N GLY A 148 -9.09 25.15 23.89
CA GLY A 148 -7.77 24.70 23.47
C GLY A 148 -7.76 24.16 22.03
N SER A 149 -6.70 24.45 21.28
CA SER A 149 -6.60 24.02 19.87
C SER A 149 -6.65 22.49 19.74
N ILE A 150 -7.51 21.99 18.85
CA ILE A 150 -7.56 20.58 18.42
C ILE A 150 -6.75 20.47 17.11
N PRO A 151 -5.46 20.09 17.16
CA PRO A 151 -4.61 20.08 15.98
C PRO A 151 -4.84 18.86 15.07
N ASP A 152 -5.35 17.75 15.62
CA ASP A 152 -5.29 16.45 14.95
C ASP A 152 -6.56 15.59 15.13
N ILE A 153 -6.77 14.65 14.21
CA ILE A 153 -7.88 13.67 14.23
C ILE A 153 -7.83 12.83 15.52
N LEU A 154 -6.62 12.52 16.01
CA LEU A 154 -6.45 11.78 17.26
C LEU A 154 -6.95 12.56 18.47
N SER A 155 -6.73 13.89 18.50
CA SER A 155 -7.28 14.74 19.57
C SER A 155 -8.80 14.80 19.52
N VAL A 156 -9.41 14.87 18.32
CA VAL A 156 -10.87 14.77 18.16
C VAL A 156 -11.37 13.45 18.75
N TYR A 157 -10.78 12.31 18.37
CA TYR A 157 -11.18 10.99 18.86
C TYR A 157 -11.12 10.86 20.41
N ARG A 158 -10.12 11.48 21.04
CA ARG A 158 -9.99 11.49 22.51
C ARG A 158 -11.08 12.31 23.20
N GLN A 159 -11.56 13.37 22.57
CA GLN A 159 -12.56 14.27 23.14
C GLN A 159 -14.01 13.79 22.95
N LEU A 160 -14.27 12.93 21.96
CA LEU A 160 -15.59 12.30 21.81
C LEU A 160 -15.78 11.26 22.92
N ASP A 161 -16.88 11.36 23.66
CA ASP A 161 -17.26 10.32 24.62
C ASP A 161 -17.96 9.16 23.90
N CYS A 162 -17.67 7.93 24.33
CA CYS A 162 -18.25 6.72 23.75
C CYS A 162 -19.76 6.61 23.99
N ASP A 163 -20.23 7.15 25.11
CA ASP A 163 -21.64 7.04 25.52
C ASP A 163 -22.51 8.09 24.81
N MET A 164 -21.97 9.29 24.61
CA MET A 164 -22.67 10.37 23.91
C MET A 164 -22.66 10.19 22.39
N PHE A 165 -21.53 9.78 21.81
CA PHE A 165 -21.35 9.71 20.36
C PHE A 165 -20.79 8.35 19.89
N PRO A 166 -21.46 7.22 20.16
CA PRO A 166 -20.92 5.88 19.85
C PRO A 166 -20.69 5.66 18.35
N SER A 167 -21.64 6.06 17.49
CA SER A 167 -21.51 5.91 16.02
C SER A 167 -20.36 6.77 15.47
N LEU A 168 -20.24 8.01 15.95
CA LEU A 168 -19.22 8.94 15.49
C LEU A 168 -17.84 8.50 15.98
N LYS A 169 -17.71 8.06 17.24
CA LYS A 169 -16.45 7.55 17.78
C LYS A 169 -15.96 6.32 17.03
N LYS A 170 -16.86 5.39 16.67
CA LYS A 170 -16.54 4.24 15.80
C LYS A 170 -16.07 4.69 14.41
N LEU A 171 -16.71 5.68 13.81
CA LEU A 171 -16.30 6.22 12.51
C LEU A 171 -14.88 6.80 12.59
N PHE A 172 -14.59 7.64 13.59
CA PHE A 172 -13.26 8.20 13.79
C PHE A 172 -12.22 7.12 14.09
N GLN A 173 -12.58 6.05 14.81
CA GLN A 173 -11.71 4.90 15.02
C GLN A 173 -11.34 4.22 13.70
N ILE A 174 -12.31 3.99 12.81
CA ILE A 174 -12.06 3.42 11.48
C ILE A 174 -11.15 4.33 10.67
N VAL A 175 -11.42 5.64 10.66
CA VAL A 175 -10.60 6.62 9.94
C VAL A 175 -9.16 6.65 10.43
N LEU A 176 -8.93 6.51 11.75
CA LEU A 176 -7.58 6.41 12.31
C LEU A 176 -6.86 5.10 11.97
N ILE A 177 -7.59 4.02 11.75
CA ILE A 177 -7.05 2.70 11.38
C ILE A 177 -6.81 2.60 9.89
N LEU A 178 -7.52 3.38 9.07
CA LEU A 178 -7.35 3.39 7.62
C LEU A 178 -5.88 3.68 7.28
N PRO A 179 -5.19 2.76 6.60
CA PRO A 179 -3.81 2.98 6.22
C PRO A 179 -3.77 4.06 5.13
N VAL A 180 -3.56 5.30 5.55
CA VAL A 180 -3.37 6.45 4.64
C VAL A 180 -2.06 6.32 3.86
N SER A 181 -1.10 5.51 4.35
CA SER A 181 0.21 5.32 3.74
C SER A 181 0.60 3.84 3.56
N SER A 182 1.52 3.60 2.62
CA SER A 182 2.16 2.30 2.37
C SER A 182 3.24 1.93 3.40
N CYS A 183 3.44 2.74 4.45
CA CYS A 183 4.55 2.59 5.38
C CYS A 183 4.58 1.23 6.09
N THR A 184 3.42 0.65 6.41
CA THR A 184 3.32 -0.69 7.01
C THR A 184 3.80 -1.77 6.03
N CYS A 185 3.38 -1.69 4.76
CA CYS A 185 3.87 -2.59 3.71
C CYS A 185 5.39 -2.45 3.51
N GLU A 186 5.90 -1.22 3.48
CA GLU A 186 7.34 -0.96 3.34
C GLU A 186 8.15 -1.51 4.52
N ARG A 187 7.65 -1.38 5.76
CA ARG A 187 8.24 -2.00 6.94
C ARG A 187 8.32 -3.53 6.78
N SER A 188 7.23 -4.16 6.34
CA SER A 188 7.17 -5.61 6.11
C SER A 188 8.12 -6.05 4.98
N PHE A 189 8.15 -5.35 3.86
CA PHE A 189 9.09 -5.66 2.76
C PHE A 189 10.55 -5.45 3.17
N SER A 190 10.84 -4.42 3.98
CA SER A 190 12.17 -4.18 4.54
C SER A 190 12.60 -5.31 5.48
N ALA A 191 11.70 -5.79 6.34
CA ALA A 191 11.95 -6.95 7.20
C ALA A 191 12.18 -8.23 6.37
N LEU A 192 11.32 -8.49 5.39
CA LEU A 192 11.46 -9.64 4.48
C LEU A 192 12.79 -9.59 3.71
N ARG A 193 13.21 -8.41 3.24
CA ARG A 193 14.49 -8.24 2.55
C ARG A 193 15.70 -8.59 3.44
N ARG A 194 15.62 -8.37 4.75
CA ARG A 194 16.65 -8.79 5.71
C ARG A 194 16.60 -10.28 6.03
N LEU A 195 15.41 -10.87 6.08
CA LEU A 195 15.22 -12.28 6.45
C LEU A 195 15.47 -13.24 5.29
N HIS A 196 14.99 -12.89 4.09
CA HIS A 196 15.06 -13.68 2.88
C HIS A 196 16.24 -13.25 2.01
N THR A 197 17.44 -13.65 2.43
CA THR A 197 18.69 -13.39 1.73
C THR A 197 19.02 -14.49 0.71
N TRP A 198 19.94 -14.18 -0.21
CA TRP A 198 20.38 -15.12 -1.25
C TRP A 198 20.89 -16.46 -0.69
N LEU A 199 21.53 -16.43 0.49
CA LEU A 199 22.04 -17.63 1.16
C LEU A 199 20.94 -18.45 1.86
N ARG A 200 19.74 -17.89 2.07
CA ARG A 200 18.61 -18.51 2.79
C ARG A 200 17.44 -18.90 1.87
N ARG A 201 17.74 -19.20 0.60
CA ARG A 201 16.74 -19.51 -0.44
C ARG A 201 15.92 -20.78 -0.18
N THR A 202 16.41 -21.71 0.63
CA THR A 202 15.73 -22.98 0.94
C THR A 202 14.74 -22.89 2.10
N MET A 203 14.51 -21.69 2.66
CA MET A 203 13.58 -21.52 3.77
C MET A 203 12.12 -21.67 3.32
N GLY A 204 11.36 -22.52 4.02
CA GLY A 204 9.91 -22.69 3.80
C GLY A 204 9.11 -21.42 4.15
N GLN A 205 7.93 -21.28 3.55
CA GLN A 205 7.07 -20.10 3.71
C GLN A 205 6.60 -19.92 5.16
N GLU A 206 6.23 -21.00 5.86
CA GLU A 206 5.82 -20.92 7.27
C GLU A 206 6.93 -20.34 8.15
N ARG A 207 8.16 -20.83 7.99
CA ARG A 207 9.31 -20.33 8.73
C ARG A 207 9.61 -18.87 8.39
N LEU A 208 9.51 -18.48 7.12
CA LEU A 208 9.69 -17.09 6.69
C LEU A 208 8.64 -16.18 7.35
N HIS A 209 7.38 -16.59 7.34
CA HIS A 209 6.27 -15.86 7.92
C HIS A 209 6.46 -15.64 9.43
N ASN A 210 6.77 -16.72 10.17
CA ASN A 210 6.99 -16.65 11.61
C ASN A 210 8.17 -15.72 11.96
N LEU A 211 9.28 -15.81 11.22
CA LEU A 211 10.42 -14.90 11.41
C LEU A 211 10.10 -13.45 11.05
N ALA A 212 9.25 -13.22 10.02
CA ALA A 212 8.83 -11.89 9.63
C ALA A 212 8.00 -11.23 10.73
N VAL A 213 7.04 -11.95 11.33
CA VAL A 213 6.26 -11.48 12.47
C VAL A 213 7.18 -11.12 13.64
N LEU A 214 8.09 -12.02 14.02
CA LEU A 214 9.06 -11.76 15.10
C LEU A 214 9.96 -10.54 14.82
N SER A 215 10.34 -10.31 13.56
CA SER A 215 11.16 -9.16 13.19
C SER A 215 10.40 -7.84 13.16
N ILE A 216 9.10 -7.85 12.82
CA ILE A 216 8.27 -6.65 12.77
C ILE A 216 7.85 -6.25 14.19
N GLU A 217 7.42 -7.23 14.99
CA GLU A 217 6.98 -7.07 16.38
C GLU A 217 8.12 -7.23 17.37
N LYS A 218 9.33 -6.76 17.02
CA LYS A 218 10.54 -6.97 17.83
C LYS A 218 10.39 -6.43 19.26
N GLU A 219 9.69 -5.30 19.43
CA GLU A 219 9.44 -4.71 20.75
C GLU A 219 8.60 -5.65 21.64
N SER A 220 7.53 -6.22 21.08
CA SER A 220 6.68 -7.21 21.73
C SER A 220 7.42 -8.52 22.00
N VAL A 221 8.37 -8.92 21.15
CA VAL A 221 9.20 -10.12 21.39
C VAL A 221 10.20 -9.89 22.51
N ASN A 222 10.82 -8.71 22.58
CA ASN A 222 11.80 -8.39 23.61
C ASN A 222 11.19 -8.33 25.02
N SER A 223 9.88 -8.09 25.14
CA SER A 223 9.18 -8.12 26.43
C SER A 223 8.82 -9.53 26.90
N ILE A 224 8.98 -10.54 26.04
CA ILE A 224 8.73 -11.94 26.38
C ILE A 224 9.99 -12.54 27.01
N GLU A 225 9.84 -13.07 28.21
CA GLU A 225 10.92 -13.78 28.90
C GLU A 225 11.21 -15.13 28.20
N PRO A 226 12.47 -15.39 27.77
CA PRO A 226 12.82 -16.63 27.07
C PRO A 226 12.52 -17.89 27.87
N GLY A 227 12.69 -17.86 29.20
CA GLY A 227 12.42 -19.00 30.08
C GLY A 227 10.97 -19.47 29.99
N ARG A 228 10.02 -18.53 29.98
CA ARG A 228 8.59 -18.84 29.85
C ARG A 228 8.24 -19.53 28.53
N VAL A 229 8.97 -19.21 27.46
CA VAL A 229 8.78 -19.85 26.14
C VAL A 229 9.29 -21.29 26.18
N ILE A 230 10.45 -21.53 26.81
CA ILE A 230 11.03 -22.87 26.95
C ILE A 230 10.11 -23.76 27.78
N ASP A 231 9.63 -23.27 28.93
CA ASP A 231 8.75 -24.02 29.81
C ASP A 231 7.43 -24.39 29.10
N ARG A 232 6.84 -23.44 28.36
CA ARG A 232 5.62 -23.71 27.60
C ARG A 232 5.83 -24.70 26.45
N PHE A 233 6.99 -24.66 25.81
CA PHE A 233 7.35 -25.64 24.78
C PHE A 233 7.57 -27.04 25.38
N ALA A 234 8.14 -27.13 26.58
CA ALA A 234 8.33 -28.41 27.27
C ALA A 234 7.00 -29.06 27.72
N THR A 235 5.94 -28.27 27.88
CA THR A 235 4.58 -28.76 28.19
C THR A 235 3.71 -29.11 26.97
N LEU A 236 4.20 -28.87 25.74
CA LEU A 236 3.52 -29.21 24.48
C LEU A 236 3.98 -30.56 23.95
#